data_AF-E2NHU2-F1
#
_entry.id   AF-E2NHU2-F1
#
_cell.length_a   1.000
_cell.length_b   1.000
_cell.length_c   1.000
_cell.angle_alpha   90.00
_cell.angle_beta   90.00
_cell.angle_gamma   90.00
#
_symmetry.space_group_name_H-M   'P 1'
#
loop_
_entity.id
_entity.type
_entity.pdbx_description
1 polymer ?
#
loop_
_entity_poly.entity_id
_entity_poly.type
_entity_poly.pdbx_seq_one_letter_code
_entity_poly.pdbx_strand_id
1 'polypeptide(L)'
;MGIPFIPLCAIIAVLIIAFLFASLPQISHKTRYRVLYAITIIMLLAVIPISEYMAGDTQNSSNNYLLVLIFDIAVGYFCMYIAALLKFNILKQKNQALENALTEKQQENISILLEHQNEKQQDLQQKELEWFAGKIKMFTEEEQKAIIHCCH
;
A
#
# COMPACT_ATOMS: atom_id res chain seq x y z
N MET A 1 -25.96 27.40 37.34
CA MET A 1 -24.74 26.69 36.92
C MET A 1 -25.14 25.66 35.86
N GLY A 2 -25.36 26.12 34.63
CA GLY A 2 -25.70 25.27 33.49
C GLY A 2 -24.42 24.89 32.77
N ILE A 3 -24.23 23.60 32.53
CA ILE A 3 -22.94 23.02 32.15
C ILE A 3 -22.63 23.39 30.68
N PRO A 4 -21.46 23.98 30.35
CA PRO A 4 -21.03 24.23 28.97
C PRO A 4 -20.59 22.94 28.25
N PHE A 5 -21.16 21.79 28.61
CA PHE A 5 -20.71 20.46 28.18
C PHE A 5 -21.29 20.05 26.83
N ILE A 6 -22.52 20.47 26.52
CA ILE A 6 -23.28 19.98 25.36
C ILE A 6 -22.59 20.33 24.03
N PRO A 7 -22.16 21.59 23.77
CA PRO A 7 -21.49 21.91 22.51
C PRO A 7 -20.10 21.26 22.41
N LEU A 8 -19.34 21.22 23.51
CA LEU A 8 -18.03 20.56 23.55
C LEU A 8 -18.13 19.05 23.33
N CYS A 9 -19.11 18.38 23.93
CA CYS A 9 -19.34 16.95 23.72
C CYS A 9 -19.77 16.62 22.31
N ALA A 10 -20.60 17.45 21.68
CA ALA A 10 -20.98 17.26 20.28
C ALA A 10 -19.76 17.35 19.36
N ILE A 11 -18.86 18.30 19.59
CA ILE A 11 -17.62 18.47 18.83
C ILE A 11 -16.67 17.28 19.04
N ILE A 12 -16.47 16.85 20.29
CA ILE A 12 -15.65 15.66 20.60
C ILE A 12 -16.24 14.40 19.95
N ALA A 13 -17.56 14.24 19.95
CA ALA A 13 -18.22 13.12 19.28
C ALA A 13 -17.99 13.14 17.75
N VAL A 14 -18.09 14.31 17.12
CA VAL A 14 -17.80 14.47 15.68
C VAL A 14 -16.33 14.17 15.38
N LEU A 15 -15.39 14.61 16.23
CA LEU A 15 -13.96 14.29 16.12
C LEU A 15 -13.69 12.78 16.23
N ILE A 16 -14.33 12.10 17.17
CA ILE A 16 -14.17 10.65 17.37
C ILE A 16 -14.74 9.87 16.18
N ILE A 17 -15.93 10.26 15.68
CA ILE A 17 -16.54 9.63 14.50
C ILE A 17 -15.65 9.84 13.26
N ALA A 18 -15.11 11.05 13.08
CA ALA A 18 -14.15 11.33 12.02
C ALA A 18 -12.89 10.45 12.07
N PHE A 19 -12.32 10.28 13.27
CA PHE A 19 -11.14 9.46 13.49
C PHE A 19 -11.40 7.96 13.25
N LEU A 20 -12.55 7.46 13.69
CA LEU A 20 -12.99 6.09 13.42
C LEU A 20 -13.13 5.84 11.91
N PHE A 21 -13.77 6.75 11.17
CA PHE A 21 -13.91 6.66 9.71
C PHE A 21 -12.58 6.73 8.96
N ALA A 22 -11.63 7.55 9.44
CA ALA A 22 -10.29 7.63 8.87
C ALA A 22 -9.48 6.33 9.10
N SER A 23 -9.71 5.67 10.23
CA SER A 23 -8.98 4.45 10.64
C SER A 23 -9.56 3.16 10.04
N LEU A 24 -10.80 3.19 9.55
CA LEU A 24 -11.50 2.03 9.00
C LEU A 24 -10.84 1.51 7.70
N PRO A 25 -10.14 0.35 7.71
CA PRO A 25 -9.29 -0.14 6.61
C PRO A 25 -10.06 -0.69 5.39
N GLN A 26 -11.40 -0.79 5.44
CA GLN A 26 -12.25 -1.30 4.36
C GLN A 26 -12.80 -0.25 3.36
N ILE A 27 -12.76 1.04 3.68
CA ILE A 27 -13.34 2.09 2.83
C ILE A 27 -12.42 2.43 1.65
N SER A 28 -12.95 2.53 0.43
CA SER A 28 -12.16 2.88 -0.77
C SER A 28 -11.38 4.19 -0.59
N HIS A 29 -10.16 4.26 -1.12
CA HIS A 29 -9.30 5.45 -1.03
C HIS A 29 -9.99 6.75 -1.48
N LYS A 30 -10.84 6.65 -2.52
CA LYS A 30 -11.62 7.78 -3.05
C LYS A 30 -12.70 8.26 -2.09
N THR A 31 -13.38 7.33 -1.41
CA THR A 31 -14.42 7.66 -0.43
C THR A 31 -13.81 8.21 0.86
N ARG A 32 -12.71 7.63 1.36
CA ARG A 32 -12.01 8.16 2.55
C ARG A 32 -11.57 9.61 2.34
N TYR A 33 -11.02 9.93 1.17
CA TYR A 33 -10.58 11.30 0.87
C TYR A 33 -11.74 12.30 0.87
N ARG A 34 -12.88 11.93 0.26
CA ARG A 34 -14.08 12.79 0.27
C ARG A 34 -14.63 13.02 1.67
N VAL A 35 -14.66 11.98 2.49
CA VAL A 35 -15.14 12.06 3.88
C VAL A 35 -14.20 12.92 4.72
N LEU A 36 -12.88 12.72 4.62
CA LEU A 36 -11.89 13.54 5.31
C LEU A 36 -11.98 15.02 4.92
N TYR A 37 -12.11 15.31 3.63
CA TYR A 37 -12.27 16.68 3.14
C TYR A 37 -13.58 17.32 3.64
N ALA A 38 -14.69 16.58 3.63
CA ALA A 38 -15.97 17.04 4.17
C ALA A 38 -15.88 17.32 5.68
N ILE A 39 -15.21 16.47 6.45
CA ILE A 39 -14.99 16.67 7.88
C ILE A 39 -14.17 17.94 8.13
N THR A 40 -13.08 18.16 7.38
CA THR A 40 -12.27 19.39 7.51
C THR A 40 -13.10 20.65 7.26
N ILE A 41 -13.98 20.63 6.25
CA ILE A 41 -14.89 21.76 5.97
C ILE A 41 -15.88 21.96 7.12
N ILE A 42 -16.46 20.89 7.67
CA ILE A 42 -17.40 20.96 8.80
C ILE A 42 -16.70 21.53 10.04
N MET A 43 -15.45 21.13 10.31
CA MET A 43 -14.66 21.68 11.42
C MET A 43 -14.40 23.18 11.27
N LEU A 44 -14.08 23.64 10.06
CA LEU A 44 -13.90 25.06 9.77
C LEU A 44 -15.20 25.86 9.96
N LEU A 45 -16.33 25.31 9.51
CA LEU A 45 -17.64 25.95 9.67
C LEU A 45 -18.11 25.99 11.13
N ALA A 46 -17.70 25.02 11.95
CA ALA A 46 -18.05 24.99 13.37
C ALA A 46 -17.35 26.08 14.21
N VAL A 47 -16.21 26.63 13.75
CA VAL A 47 -15.50 27.72 14.43
C VAL A 47 -16.37 28.98 14.54
N ILE A 48 -17.13 29.30 13.48
CA ILE A 48 -17.96 30.52 13.39
C ILE A 48 -19.04 30.57 14.48
N PRO A 49 -19.95 29.59 14.62
CA PRO A 49 -20.99 29.61 15.65
C PRO A 49 -20.42 29.51 17.07
N ILE A 50 -19.25 28.87 17.26
CA ILE A 50 -18.56 28.85 18.57
C ILE A 50 -18.09 30.26 18.92
N SER A 51 -17.50 30.98 17.97
CA SER A 51 -17.01 32.35 18.19
C SER A 51 -18.16 33.32 18.53
N GLU A 52 -19.31 33.15 17.90
CA GLU A 52 -20.51 33.97 18.12
C GLU A 52 -21.21 33.63 19.45
N TYR A 53 -21.31 32.34 19.80
CA TYR A 53 -21.83 31.88 21.09
C TYR A 53 -20.97 32.39 22.27
N MET A 54 -19.65 32.43 22.10
CA MET A 54 -18.71 32.90 23.13
C MET A 54 -18.70 34.42 23.30
N ALA A 55 -19.05 35.19 22.26
CA ALA A 55 -19.15 36.64 22.31
C ALA A 55 -20.39 37.15 23.08
N GLY A 56 -21.45 36.34 23.16
CA GLY A 56 -22.68 36.67 23.88
C GLY A 56 -22.59 36.52 25.41
N ASP A 57 -21.61 35.76 25.92
CA ASP A 57 -21.45 35.49 27.36
C ASP A 57 -20.40 36.44 27.98
N THR A 58 -20.82 37.68 28.27
CA THR A 58 -19.95 38.80 28.63
C THR A 58 -19.27 38.70 30.00
N GLN A 59 -19.60 37.72 30.85
CA GLN A 59 -19.12 37.66 32.23
C GLN A 59 -17.80 36.89 32.42
N ASN A 60 -17.34 36.12 31.42
CA ASN A 60 -16.15 35.26 31.55
C ASN A 60 -15.25 35.23 30.28
N SER A 61 -15.10 36.39 29.63
CA SER A 61 -14.49 36.55 28.29
C SER A 61 -13.07 35.96 28.14
N SER A 62 -12.23 36.04 29.18
CA SER A 62 -10.86 35.48 29.16
C SER A 62 -10.85 33.95 29.07
N ASN A 63 -11.73 33.29 29.83
CA ASN A 63 -11.83 31.83 29.84
C ASN A 63 -12.40 31.31 28.52
N ASN A 64 -13.32 32.08 27.91
CA ASN A 64 -13.92 31.78 26.61
C ASN A 64 -12.89 31.93 25.47
N TYR A 65 -12.05 32.98 25.50
CA TYR A 65 -10.97 33.17 24.53
C TYR A 65 -9.93 32.04 24.58
N LEU A 66 -9.52 31.62 25.80
CA LEU A 66 -8.60 30.50 25.99
C LEU A 66 -9.15 29.20 25.39
N LEU A 67 -10.45 28.97 25.50
CA LEU A 67 -11.12 27.77 25.03
C LEU A 67 -11.22 27.72 23.49
N VAL A 68 -11.47 28.87 22.85
CA VAL A 68 -11.39 29.03 21.38
C VAL A 68 -9.96 28.78 20.89
N LEU A 69 -8.97 29.35 21.58
CA LEU A 69 -7.56 29.17 21.21
C LEU A 69 -7.12 27.70 21.29
N ILE A 70 -7.53 26.98 22.35
CA ILE A 70 -7.26 25.55 22.51
C ILE A 70 -7.94 24.74 21.39
N PHE A 71 -9.16 25.12 21.01
CA PHE A 71 -9.89 24.47 19.92
C PHE A 71 -9.18 24.66 18.57
N ASP A 72 -8.78 25.88 18.24
CA ASP A 72 -8.07 26.18 17.00
C ASP A 72 -6.73 25.43 16.90
N ILE A 73 -6.00 25.32 18.03
CA ILE A 73 -4.77 24.52 18.11
C ILE A 73 -5.07 23.04 17.87
N ALA A 74 -6.10 22.49 18.51
CA ALA A 74 -6.48 21.08 18.35
C ALA A 74 -6.90 20.76 16.90
N VAL A 75 -7.68 21.64 16.27
CA VAL A 75 -8.06 21.54 14.85
C VAL A 75 -6.82 21.62 13.95
N GLY A 76 -5.88 22.52 14.26
CA GLY A 76 -4.61 22.64 13.54
C GLY A 76 -3.77 21.36 13.58
N TYR A 77 -3.61 20.75 14.75
CA TYR A 77 -2.92 19.46 14.91
C TYR A 77 -3.63 18.34 14.14
N PHE A 78 -4.96 18.29 14.22
CA PHE A 78 -5.74 17.30 13.49
C PHE A 78 -5.56 17.46 11.96
N CYS A 79 -5.55 18.70 11.46
CA CYS A 79 -5.32 18.97 10.05
C CYS A 79 -3.94 18.51 9.58
N MET A 80 -2.89 18.79 10.36
CA MET A 80 -1.53 18.30 10.05
C MET A 80 -1.46 16.77 10.05
N TYR A 81 -2.12 16.11 10.99
CA TYR A 81 -2.18 14.65 11.08
C TYR A 81 -2.86 14.03 9.86
N ILE A 82 -3.99 14.57 9.41
CA ILE A 82 -4.67 14.10 8.19
C ILE A 82 -3.79 14.28 6.96
N ALA A 83 -3.06 15.40 6.84
CA ALA A 83 -2.13 15.60 5.73
C ALA A 83 -1.00 14.57 5.70
N ALA A 84 -0.44 14.22 6.87
CA ALA A 84 0.59 13.19 7.00
C ALA A 84 0.04 11.80 6.62
N LEU A 85 -1.17 11.45 7.10
CA LEU A 85 -1.84 10.19 6.75
C LEU A 85 -2.11 10.09 5.25
N LEU A 86 -2.52 11.17 4.61
CA LEU A 86 -2.74 11.21 3.16
C LEU A 86 -1.44 10.91 2.41
N LYS A 87 -0.35 11.58 2.80
CA LYS A 87 0.98 11.38 2.21
C LYS A 87 1.46 9.94 2.38
N PHE A 88 1.26 9.36 3.56
CA PHE A 88 1.60 7.96 3.84
C PHE A 88 0.81 6.98 2.96
N ASN A 89 -0.49 7.20 2.77
CA ASN A 89 -1.32 6.33 1.94
C ASN A 89 -0.92 6.34 0.45
N ILE A 90 -0.59 7.53 -0.10
CA ILE A 90 -0.07 7.64 -1.47
C ILE A 90 1.27 6.91 -1.59
N LEU A 91 2.14 7.09 -0.58
CA LEU A 91 3.45 6.45 -0.55
C LEU A 91 3.32 4.92 -0.52
N LYS A 92 2.40 4.39 0.30
CA LYS A 92 2.10 2.96 0.38
C LYS A 92 1.63 2.40 -0.96
N GLN A 93 0.74 3.11 -1.66
CA GLN A 93 0.27 2.68 -2.98
C GLN A 93 1.43 2.64 -3.99
N LYS A 94 2.28 3.67 -4.00
CA LYS A 94 3.45 3.70 -4.88
C LYS A 94 4.45 2.59 -4.54
N ASN A 95 4.63 2.31 -3.26
CA ASN A 95 5.53 1.24 -2.82
C ASN A 95 5.01 -0.13 -3.28
N GLN A 96 3.70 -0.37 -3.17
CA GLN A 96 3.10 -1.62 -3.65
C GLN A 96 3.23 -1.78 -5.18
N ALA A 97 3.05 -0.70 -5.95
CA ALA A 97 3.27 -0.74 -7.39
C ALA A 97 4.74 -1.04 -7.73
N LEU A 98 5.67 -0.49 -6.95
CA LEU A 98 7.10 -0.74 -7.11
C LEU A 98 7.48 -2.17 -6.74
N GLU A 99 6.94 -2.72 -5.65
CA GLU A 99 7.13 -4.12 -5.25
C GLU A 99 6.64 -5.07 -6.34
N ASN A 100 5.46 -4.84 -6.90
CA ASN A 100 4.94 -5.66 -8.00
C ASN A 100 5.84 -5.59 -9.24
N ALA A 101 6.27 -4.40 -9.66
CA ALA A 101 7.17 -4.23 -10.79
C ALA A 101 8.53 -4.91 -10.57
N LEU A 102 9.04 -4.87 -9.34
CA LEU A 102 10.27 -5.55 -8.96
C LEU A 102 10.12 -7.08 -9.00
N THR A 103 8.99 -7.61 -8.51
CA THR A 103 8.69 -9.05 -8.56
C THR A 103 8.55 -9.52 -10.01
N GLU A 104 7.88 -8.77 -10.88
CA GLU A 104 7.80 -9.09 -12.31
C GLU A 104 9.19 -9.13 -12.97
N LYS A 105 10.04 -8.12 -12.68
CA LYS A 105 11.41 -8.08 -13.18
C LYS A 105 12.29 -9.23 -12.66
N GLN A 106 12.12 -9.61 -11.39
CA GLN A 106 12.79 -10.78 -10.83
C GLN A 106 12.33 -12.07 -11.51
N GLN A 107 11.02 -12.23 -11.71
CA GLN A 107 10.46 -13.41 -12.37
C GLN A 107 10.93 -13.53 -13.82
N GLU A 108 10.96 -12.42 -14.56
CA GLU A 108 11.47 -12.35 -15.95
C GLU A 108 12.96 -12.73 -16.01
N ASN A 109 13.78 -12.22 -15.10
CA ASN A 109 15.21 -12.54 -15.08
C ASN A 109 15.45 -14.02 -14.74
N ILE A 110 14.67 -14.59 -13.81
CA ILE A 110 14.73 -16.03 -13.48
C ILE A 110 14.31 -16.88 -14.68
N SER A 111 13.24 -16.50 -15.40
CA SER A 111 12.80 -17.26 -16.58
C SER A 111 13.83 -17.23 -17.69
N ILE A 112 14.44 -16.07 -17.98
CA ILE A 112 15.49 -15.93 -19.00
C ILE A 112 16.72 -16.77 -18.62
N LEU A 113 17.14 -16.73 -17.35
CA LEU A 113 18.28 -17.51 -16.89
C LEU A 113 18.01 -19.02 -17.03
N LEU A 114 16.81 -19.46 -16.68
CA LEU A 114 16.39 -20.86 -16.76
C LEU A 114 16.33 -21.33 -18.21
N GLU A 115 15.78 -20.52 -19.12
CA GLU A 115 15.73 -20.82 -20.55
C GLU A 115 17.14 -20.94 -21.14
N HIS A 116 18.04 -20.00 -20.80
CA HIS A 116 19.43 -20.05 -21.23
C HIS A 116 20.18 -21.30 -20.71
N GLN A 117 19.94 -21.71 -19.46
CA GLN A 117 20.51 -22.96 -18.95
C GLN A 117 19.96 -24.19 -19.68
N ASN A 118 18.67 -24.19 -19.99
CA ASN A 118 18.02 -25.30 -20.69
C ASN A 118 18.53 -25.44 -22.13
N GLU A 119 18.67 -24.34 -22.87
CA GLU A 119 19.28 -24.33 -24.21
C GLU A 119 20.70 -24.91 -24.18
N LYS A 120 21.52 -24.49 -23.21
CA LYS A 120 22.88 -24.99 -23.05
C LYS A 120 22.90 -26.49 -22.75
N GLN A 121 21.98 -26.97 -21.91
CA GLN A 121 21.87 -28.38 -21.59
C GLN A 121 21.39 -29.19 -22.80
N GLN A 122 20.46 -28.66 -23.58
CA GLN A 122 19.99 -29.29 -24.81
C GLN A 122 21.09 -29.38 -25.88
N ASP A 123 21.89 -28.33 -26.08
CA ASP A 123 23.04 -28.35 -27.00
C ASP A 123 24.09 -29.39 -26.58
N LEU A 124 24.36 -29.52 -25.27
CA LEU A 124 25.24 -30.56 -24.75
C LEU A 124 24.68 -31.97 -25.00
N GLN A 125 23.40 -32.20 -24.70
CA GLN A 125 22.77 -33.50 -24.96
C GLN A 125 22.78 -33.85 -26.45
N GLN A 126 22.56 -32.86 -27.32
CA GLN A 126 22.58 -33.08 -28.76
C GLN A 126 24.00 -33.41 -29.26
N LYS A 127 25.03 -32.73 -28.76
CA LYS A 127 26.43 -33.07 -29.07
C LYS A 127 26.82 -34.45 -28.56
N GLU A 128 26.36 -34.85 -27.38
CA GLU A 128 26.57 -36.22 -26.89
C GLU A 128 25.89 -37.25 -27.79
N LEU A 129 24.62 -37.02 -28.19
CA LEU A 129 23.90 -37.89 -29.12
C LEU A 129 24.61 -38.02 -30.46
N GLU A 130 25.06 -36.90 -31.05
CA GLU A 130 25.83 -36.89 -32.30
C GLU A 130 27.17 -37.62 -32.15
N TRP A 131 27.86 -37.42 -31.02
CA TRP A 131 29.10 -38.12 -30.71
C TRP A 131 28.88 -39.64 -30.57
N PHE A 132 27.83 -40.05 -29.84
CA PHE A 132 27.44 -41.46 -29.69
C PHE A 132 27.07 -42.09 -31.04
N ALA A 133 26.27 -41.39 -31.87
CA ALA A 133 25.92 -41.84 -33.20
C ALA A 133 27.18 -42.01 -34.10
N GLY A 134 28.11 -41.07 -34.02
CA GLY A 134 29.40 -41.15 -34.71
C GLY A 134 30.24 -42.35 -34.25
N LYS A 135 30.28 -42.63 -32.95
CA LYS A 135 30.95 -43.80 -32.37
C LYS A 135 30.32 -45.11 -32.83
N ILE A 136 29.00 -45.21 -32.80
CA ILE A 136 28.25 -46.40 -33.23
C ILE A 136 28.53 -46.70 -34.71
N LYS A 137 28.60 -45.67 -35.58
CA LYS A 137 28.89 -45.82 -37.01
C LYS A 137 30.30 -46.34 -37.34
N MET A 138 31.25 -46.28 -36.40
CA MET A 138 32.59 -46.87 -36.58
C MET A 138 32.61 -48.39 -36.43
N PHE A 139 31.59 -48.99 -35.82
CA PHE A 139 31.46 -50.45 -35.68
C PHE A 139 30.77 -51.05 -36.90
N THR A 140 31.17 -52.26 -37.28
CA THR A 140 30.53 -53.00 -38.38
C THR A 140 29.14 -53.51 -37.98
N GLU A 141 28.24 -53.77 -38.95
CA GLU A 141 26.86 -54.20 -38.65
C GLU A 141 26.77 -55.49 -37.83
N GLU A 142 27.72 -56.41 -38.04
CA GLU A 142 27.84 -57.67 -37.29
C GLU A 142 28.20 -57.41 -35.80
N GLU A 143 29.12 -56.46 -35.55
CA GLU A 143 29.51 -56.07 -34.19
C GLU A 143 28.42 -55.29 -33.47
N GLN A 144 27.71 -54.38 -34.16
CA GLN A 144 26.55 -53.68 -33.59
C GLN A 144 25.45 -54.67 -33.18
N LYS A 145 25.14 -55.67 -34.00
CA LYS A 145 24.17 -56.72 -33.67
C LYS A 145 24.58 -57.50 -32.42
N ALA A 146 25.87 -57.84 -32.29
CA ALA A 146 26.38 -58.54 -31.10
C ALA A 146 26.28 -57.67 -29.83
N ILE A 147 26.56 -56.37 -29.92
CA ILE A 147 26.48 -55.43 -28.79
C ILE A 147 25.03 -55.21 -28.36
N ILE A 148 24.10 -54.98 -29.30
CA ILE A 148 22.68 -54.79 -28.99
C ILE A 148 22.08 -56.03 -28.33
N HIS A 149 22.47 -57.23 -28.79
CA HIS A 149 22.01 -58.50 -28.23
C HIS A 149 22.59 -58.81 -26.82
N CYS A 150 23.62 -58.08 -26.39
CA CYS A 150 24.24 -58.22 -25.06
C CYS A 150 23.70 -57.18 -24.04
N CYS A 151 23.02 -56.13 -24.53
CA CYS A 151 22.45 -55.04 -23.72
C CYS A 151 20.95 -55.22 -23.40
N HIS A 152 20.30 -56.23 -23.95
CA HIS A 152 18.92 -56.64 -23.69
C HIS A 152 18.90 -57.95 -22.89
#